data_AF-A0A172X0P5-F1
#
_entry.id   AF-A0A172X0P5-F1
#
_cell.length_a   1.000
_cell.length_b   1.000
_cell.length_c   1.000
_cell.angle_alpha   90.00
_cell.angle_beta   90.00
_cell.angle_gamma   90.00
#
_symmetry.space_group_name_H-M   'P 1'
#
loop_
_entity.id
_entity.type
_entity.pdbx_description
1 polymer ?
#
loop_
_entity_poly.entity_id
_entity_poly.type
_entity_poly.pdbx_seq_one_letter_code
_entity_poly.pdbx_strand_id
1 'polypeptide(L)'
;MGIKIFDVCGTLFMSNTTFDYILYYHKKKKNYYLLLKCHLYMSLIGKFLNKIGIFSIRKFMISTLQGCRKDELYRLADGFYLDILSKKVNHDVFAILLGLPKKSTILISASIDPVIYSISKHLSITGYSSVLEYDIKNKATSKLSKDLKGVKSKVMLDQEIDLIVTDNFSDIDVVCAAKKAILISSFKNRKRWNVLMEAYQVNLNKVEYL
;
A
#
# COMPACT_ATOMS: atom_id res chain seq x y z
N MET A 1 -17.92 18.31 4.58
CA MET A 1 -17.52 17.70 3.30
C MET A 1 -16.58 16.57 3.63
N GLY A 2 -16.93 15.34 3.30
CA GLY A 2 -16.16 14.15 3.70
C GLY A 2 -14.89 13.96 2.86
N ILE A 3 -14.04 13.06 3.34
CA ILE A 3 -12.79 12.68 2.67
C ILE A 3 -13.00 11.56 1.66
N LYS A 4 -12.13 11.54 0.65
CA LYS A 4 -12.06 10.52 -0.40
C LYS A 4 -10.74 9.78 -0.25
N ILE A 5 -10.83 8.47 -0.09
CA ILE A 5 -9.71 7.63 0.30
C ILE A 5 -9.33 6.72 -0.86
N PHE A 6 -8.04 6.63 -1.14
CA PHE A 6 -7.49 5.72 -2.14
C PHE A 6 -6.43 4.81 -1.52
N ASP A 7 -6.59 3.48 -1.67
CA ASP A 7 -5.47 2.58 -1.52
C ASP A 7 -4.48 2.75 -2.69
N VAL A 8 -3.25 2.30 -2.49
CA VAL A 8 -2.13 2.55 -3.39
C VAL A 8 -1.73 1.27 -4.11
N CYS A 9 -1.40 0.21 -3.38
CA CYS A 9 -0.98 -1.07 -3.95
C CYS A 9 -2.17 -1.76 -4.59
N GLY A 10 -2.05 -2.28 -5.80
CA GLY A 10 -3.14 -2.99 -6.51
C GLY A 10 -4.31 -2.09 -6.94
N THR A 11 -4.43 -0.90 -6.36
CA THR A 11 -5.48 0.08 -6.60
C THR A 11 -5.01 1.19 -7.54
N LEU A 12 -4.22 2.17 -7.06
CA LEU A 12 -3.67 3.24 -7.91
C LEU A 12 -2.56 2.75 -8.84
N PHE A 13 -1.76 1.80 -8.35
CA PHE A 13 -0.67 1.21 -9.11
C PHE A 13 -0.81 -0.31 -9.12
N MET A 14 -0.61 -0.92 -10.29
CA MET A 14 -0.56 -2.38 -10.47
C MET A 14 0.78 -2.96 -9.95
N SER A 15 1.05 -2.72 -8.66
CA SER A 15 2.31 -3.03 -7.99
C SER A 15 2.08 -3.33 -6.50
N ASN A 16 2.84 -4.29 -5.97
CA ASN A 16 3.06 -4.37 -4.53
C ASN A 16 4.17 -3.39 -4.17
N THR A 17 3.80 -2.14 -3.90
CA THR A 17 4.76 -1.02 -3.94
C THR A 17 5.88 -1.15 -2.92
N THR A 18 5.66 -1.79 -1.76
CA THR A 18 6.75 -2.07 -0.81
C THR A 18 7.75 -3.08 -1.36
N PHE A 19 7.28 -4.21 -1.91
CA PHE A 19 8.18 -5.27 -2.37
C PHE A 19 8.93 -4.86 -3.64
N ASP A 20 8.22 -4.26 -4.59
CA ASP A 20 8.80 -3.74 -5.83
C ASP A 20 9.84 -2.64 -5.52
N TYR A 21 9.56 -1.76 -4.55
CA TYR A 21 10.53 -0.75 -4.11
C TYR A 21 11.78 -1.37 -3.49
N ILE A 22 11.66 -2.38 -2.62
CA ILE A 22 12.81 -3.03 -1.98
C ILE A 22 13.71 -3.69 -3.04
N LEU A 23 13.12 -4.36 -4.03
CA LEU A 23 13.86 -4.90 -5.17
C LEU A 23 14.59 -3.81 -5.95
N TYR A 24 13.87 -2.72 -6.28
CA TYR A 24 14.43 -1.58 -6.98
C TYR A 24 15.60 -0.96 -6.21
N TYR A 25 15.44 -0.78 -4.89
CA TYR A 25 16.45 -0.24 -4.00
C TYR A 25 17.73 -1.07 -4.04
N HIS A 26 17.64 -2.39 -3.82
CA HIS A 26 18.82 -3.26 -3.83
C HIS A 26 19.47 -3.34 -5.20
N LYS A 27 18.68 -3.31 -6.28
CA LYS A 27 19.21 -3.25 -7.65
C LYS A 27 19.99 -1.96 -7.89
N LYS A 28 19.45 -0.78 -7.50
CA LYS A 28 20.14 0.51 -7.66
C LYS A 28 21.40 0.63 -6.79
N LYS A 29 21.38 0.04 -5.60
CA LYS A 29 22.54 -0.04 -4.70
C LYS A 29 23.55 -1.13 -5.09
N LYS A 30 23.27 -1.95 -6.10
CA LYS A 30 24.06 -3.12 -6.50
C LYS A 30 24.27 -4.13 -5.36
N ASN A 31 23.30 -4.22 -4.43
CA ASN A 31 23.29 -5.17 -3.32
C ASN A 31 22.77 -6.54 -3.79
N TYR A 32 23.46 -7.20 -4.72
CA TYR A 32 22.96 -8.40 -5.40
C TYR A 32 22.66 -9.57 -4.45
N TYR A 33 23.40 -9.69 -3.35
CA TYR A 33 23.12 -10.69 -2.32
C TYR A 33 21.75 -10.48 -1.64
N LEU A 34 21.43 -9.23 -1.26
CA LEU A 34 20.14 -8.91 -0.66
C LEU A 34 19.01 -8.99 -1.69
N LEU A 35 19.28 -8.60 -2.94
CA LEU A 35 18.35 -8.76 -4.04
C LEU A 35 17.98 -10.24 -4.26
N LEU A 36 18.97 -11.13 -4.25
CA LEU A 36 18.75 -12.57 -4.35
C LEU A 36 17.91 -13.09 -3.18
N LYS A 37 18.21 -12.66 -1.94
CA LYS A 37 17.39 -12.99 -0.77
C LYS A 37 15.93 -12.56 -0.94
N CYS A 38 15.68 -11.35 -1.44
CA CYS A 38 14.31 -10.89 -1.71
C CYS A 38 13.59 -11.82 -2.70
N HIS A 39 14.25 -12.20 -3.81
CA HIS A 39 13.68 -13.13 -4.77
C HIS A 39 13.39 -14.51 -4.15
N LEU A 40 14.27 -15.01 -3.27
CA LEU A 40 14.06 -16.25 -2.53
C LEU A 40 12.84 -16.15 -1.61
N TYR A 41 12.66 -15.04 -0.89
CA TYR A 41 11.48 -14.83 -0.04
C TYR A 41 10.17 -14.79 -0.84
N MET A 42 10.20 -14.27 -2.06
CA MET A 42 9.02 -14.20 -2.93
C MET A 42 8.81 -15.42 -3.84
N SER A 43 9.73 -16.39 -3.78
CA SER A 43 9.63 -17.65 -4.52
C SER A 43 8.39 -18.46 -4.11
N LEU A 44 8.08 -19.51 -4.86
CA LEU A 44 6.97 -20.43 -4.51
C LEU A 44 7.16 -21.05 -3.11
N ILE A 45 8.39 -21.46 -2.78
CA ILE A 45 8.74 -21.99 -1.45
C ILE A 45 8.52 -20.92 -0.39
N GLY A 46 8.98 -19.69 -0.64
CA GLY A 46 8.77 -18.57 0.28
C GLY A 46 7.28 -18.28 0.54
N LYS A 47 6.47 -18.26 -0.53
CA LYS A 47 5.01 -18.10 -0.44
C LYS A 47 4.33 -19.24 0.32
N PHE A 48 4.78 -20.47 0.10
CA PHE A 48 4.27 -21.64 0.81
C PHE A 48 4.55 -21.55 2.30
N LEU A 49 5.81 -21.34 2.69
CA LEU A 49 6.24 -21.20 4.08
C LEU A 49 5.53 -20.03 4.79
N ASN A 50 5.28 -18.92 4.08
CA ASN A 50 4.49 -17.80 4.60
C ASN A 50 3.02 -18.17 4.83
N LYS A 51 2.43 -18.98 3.94
CA LYS A 51 1.05 -19.44 4.08
C LYS A 51 0.86 -20.33 5.31
N ILE A 52 1.85 -21.17 5.63
CA ILE A 52 1.83 -22.05 6.82
C ILE A 52 2.36 -21.38 8.09
N GLY A 53 2.61 -20.05 8.06
CA GLY A 53 2.94 -19.27 9.24
C GLY A 53 4.38 -19.40 9.76
N ILE A 54 5.26 -20.15 9.07
CA ILE A 54 6.65 -20.34 9.49
C ILE A 54 7.46 -19.03 9.42
N PHE A 55 7.17 -18.17 8.44
CA PHE A 55 7.77 -16.84 8.38
C PHE A 55 6.85 -15.81 7.73
N SER A 56 7.18 -14.52 7.85
CA SER A 56 6.47 -13.44 7.18
C SER A 56 7.31 -12.84 6.08
N ILE A 57 6.90 -13.00 4.82
CA ILE A 57 7.60 -12.41 3.66
C ILE A 57 7.76 -10.90 3.87
N ARG A 58 6.71 -10.23 4.34
CA ARG A 58 6.76 -8.78 4.58
C ARG A 58 7.86 -8.41 5.58
N LYS A 59 7.93 -9.09 6.73
CA LYS A 59 8.95 -8.81 7.75
C LYS A 59 10.36 -9.06 7.22
N PHE A 60 10.56 -10.16 6.48
CA PHE A 60 11.86 -10.51 5.91
C PHE A 60 12.28 -9.59 4.76
N MET A 61 11.34 -9.12 3.94
CA MET A 61 11.62 -8.10 2.93
C MET A 61 12.07 -6.80 3.60
N ILE A 62 11.33 -6.31 4.60
CA ILE A 62 11.68 -5.10 5.35
C ILE A 62 13.03 -5.25 6.06
N SER A 63 13.36 -6.44 6.59
CA SER A 63 14.63 -6.63 7.29
C SER A 63 15.85 -6.49 6.38
N THR A 64 15.71 -6.70 5.07
CA THR A 64 16.80 -6.43 4.12
C THR A 64 17.19 -4.94 4.03
N LEU A 65 16.35 -4.03 4.55
CA LEU A 65 16.65 -2.60 4.62
C LEU A 65 17.43 -2.21 5.89
N GLN A 66 17.70 -3.15 6.81
CA GLN A 66 18.41 -2.84 8.05
C GLN A 66 19.75 -2.14 7.77
N GLY A 67 20.02 -1.06 8.52
CA GLY A 67 21.24 -0.26 8.39
C GLY A 67 21.22 0.76 7.24
N CYS A 68 20.21 0.73 6.37
CA CYS A 68 20.05 1.72 5.29
C CYS A 68 19.68 3.09 5.85
N ARG A 69 20.25 4.17 5.29
CA ARG A 69 19.97 5.53 5.76
C ARG A 69 18.59 6.00 5.29
N LYS A 70 17.88 6.73 6.16
CA LYS A 70 16.54 7.28 5.88
C LYS A 70 16.52 8.20 4.66
N ASP A 71 17.44 9.15 4.57
CA ASP A 71 17.55 10.08 3.44
C ASP A 71 17.73 9.36 2.11
N GLU A 72 18.56 8.32 2.08
CA GLU A 72 18.77 7.50 0.90
C GLU A 72 17.51 6.71 0.49
N LEU A 73 16.79 6.13 1.45
CA LEU A 73 15.55 5.42 1.17
C LEU A 73 14.51 6.36 0.53
N TYR A 74 14.34 7.57 1.09
CA TYR A 74 13.40 8.55 0.54
C TYR A 74 13.82 9.04 -0.85
N ARG A 75 15.10 9.34 -1.05
CA ARG A 75 15.63 9.76 -2.34
C ARG A 75 15.47 8.69 -3.43
N LEU A 76 15.71 7.41 -3.10
CA LEU A 76 15.52 6.32 -4.06
C LEU A 76 14.04 5.99 -4.30
N ALA A 77 13.15 6.32 -3.36
CA ALA A 77 11.71 6.19 -3.58
C ALA A 77 11.17 7.18 -4.64
N ASP A 78 11.72 8.40 -4.72
CA ASP A 78 11.43 9.33 -5.82
C ASP A 78 11.85 8.71 -7.18
N GLY A 79 13.04 8.11 -7.25
CA GLY A 79 13.49 7.40 -8.44
C GLY A 79 12.61 6.19 -8.78
N PHE A 80 12.16 5.43 -7.79
CA PHE A 80 11.25 4.30 -7.98
C PHE A 80 9.90 4.73 -8.57
N TYR A 81 9.37 5.88 -8.13
CA TYR A 81 8.14 6.43 -8.68
C TYR A 81 8.29 6.71 -10.17
N LEU A 82 9.34 7.44 -10.55
CA LEU A 82 9.60 7.85 -11.94
C LEU A 82 9.94 6.65 -12.84
N ASP A 83 10.79 5.75 -12.37
CA ASP A 83 11.31 4.64 -13.19
C ASP A 83 10.29 3.51 -13.37
N ILE A 84 9.46 3.25 -12.34
CA ILE A 84 8.60 2.06 -12.24
C ILE A 84 7.12 2.41 -12.07
N LEU A 85 6.74 3.14 -11.02
CA LEU A 85 5.31 3.31 -10.67
C LEU A 85 4.54 4.10 -11.73
N SER A 86 5.14 5.14 -12.29
CA SER A 86 4.55 5.95 -13.37
C SER A 86 4.09 5.13 -14.58
N LYS A 87 4.71 3.95 -14.80
CA LYS A 87 4.41 3.02 -15.90
C LYS A 87 3.44 1.91 -15.52
N LYS A 88 3.09 1.81 -14.24
CA LYS A 88 2.17 0.79 -13.69
C LYS A 88 0.88 1.42 -13.16
N VAL A 89 0.53 2.61 -13.64
CA VAL A 89 -0.68 3.32 -13.24
C VAL A 89 -1.93 2.53 -13.65
N ASN A 90 -2.89 2.43 -12.73
CA ASN A 90 -4.25 2.05 -13.09
C ASN A 90 -4.98 3.29 -13.62
N HIS A 91 -5.11 3.40 -14.94
CA HIS A 91 -5.60 4.61 -15.61
C HIS A 91 -7.02 4.99 -15.19
N ASP A 92 -7.92 4.01 -15.02
CA ASP A 92 -9.32 4.26 -14.65
C ASP A 92 -9.40 4.84 -13.24
N VAL A 93 -8.65 4.28 -12.28
CA VAL A 93 -8.59 4.79 -10.91
C VAL A 93 -7.91 6.15 -10.85
N PHE A 94 -6.87 6.37 -11.66
CA PHE A 94 -6.23 7.68 -11.75
C PHE A 94 -7.15 8.75 -12.32
N ALA A 95 -7.99 8.42 -13.32
CA ALA A 95 -8.98 9.35 -13.86
C ALA A 95 -9.96 9.80 -12.76
N ILE A 96 -10.44 8.86 -11.92
CA ILE A 96 -11.27 9.18 -10.75
C ILE A 96 -10.51 10.10 -9.78
N LEU A 97 -9.27 9.75 -9.43
CA LEU A 97 -8.43 10.53 -8.51
C LEU A 97 -8.24 11.97 -8.98
N LEU A 98 -7.93 12.15 -10.27
CA LEU A 98 -7.66 13.47 -10.87
C LEU A 98 -8.92 14.33 -10.98
N GLY A 99 -10.10 13.72 -11.04
CA GLY A 99 -11.39 14.43 -11.03
C GLY A 99 -11.81 14.95 -9.65
N LEU A 100 -11.09 14.62 -8.57
CA LEU A 100 -11.47 14.96 -7.19
C LEU A 100 -10.64 16.12 -6.59
N PRO A 101 -11.21 16.92 -5.68
CA PRO A 101 -10.47 18.00 -5.02
C PRO A 101 -9.36 17.46 -4.10
N LYS A 102 -8.09 17.79 -4.43
CA LYS A 102 -6.91 17.30 -3.70
C LYS A 102 -6.96 17.52 -2.18
N LYS A 103 -7.53 18.65 -1.71
CA LYS A 103 -7.64 18.97 -0.28
C LYS A 103 -8.51 17.98 0.50
N SER A 104 -9.45 17.30 -0.16
CA SER A 104 -10.35 16.32 0.45
C SER A 104 -10.01 14.88 0.03
N THR A 105 -8.91 14.68 -0.67
CA THR A 105 -8.47 13.37 -1.15
C THR A 105 -7.24 12.96 -0.36
N ILE A 106 -7.20 11.71 0.10
CA ILE A 106 -6.07 11.15 0.84
C ILE A 106 -5.66 9.78 0.28
N LEU A 107 -4.38 9.48 0.37
CA LEU A 107 -3.83 8.15 0.12
C LEU A 107 -3.67 7.42 1.45
N ILE A 108 -4.08 6.17 1.53
CA ILE A 108 -3.83 5.33 2.72
C ILE A 108 -3.38 3.95 2.31
N SER A 109 -2.18 3.58 2.74
CA SER A 109 -1.58 2.31 2.34
C SER A 109 -0.80 1.69 3.47
N ALA A 110 -0.79 0.35 3.50
CA ALA A 110 0.11 -0.38 4.37
C ALA A 110 1.55 -0.43 3.81
N SER A 111 1.85 0.25 2.71
CA SER A 111 3.23 0.39 2.22
C SER A 111 4.10 1.27 3.12
N ILE A 112 5.41 1.12 3.00
CA ILE A 112 6.39 1.85 3.81
C ILE A 112 6.46 3.35 3.46
N ASP A 113 6.87 4.15 4.43
CA ASP A 113 6.89 5.61 4.40
C ASP A 113 7.68 6.24 3.24
N PRO A 114 8.88 5.75 2.83
CA PRO A 114 9.58 6.36 1.70
C PRO A 114 8.73 6.34 0.41
N VAL A 115 8.03 5.23 0.18
CA VAL A 115 7.24 5.02 -1.04
C VAL A 115 6.00 5.91 -1.03
N ILE A 116 5.26 5.92 0.07
CA ILE A 116 4.05 6.75 0.16
C ILE A 116 4.39 8.23 0.18
N TYR A 117 5.49 8.63 0.82
CA TYR A 117 5.97 10.01 0.78
C TYR A 117 6.23 10.47 -0.66
N SER A 118 6.97 9.66 -1.45
CA SER A 118 7.26 9.94 -2.86
C SER A 118 5.97 10.08 -3.69
N ILE A 119 5.04 9.13 -3.58
CA ILE A 119 3.76 9.18 -4.30
C ILE A 119 2.95 10.42 -3.91
N SER A 120 2.84 10.70 -2.61
CA SER A 120 2.11 11.84 -2.06
C SER A 120 2.65 13.17 -2.58
N LYS A 121 3.98 13.30 -2.60
CA LYS A 121 4.70 14.46 -3.15
C LYS A 121 4.39 14.66 -4.63
N HIS A 122 4.50 13.60 -5.44
CA HIS A 122 4.26 13.68 -6.89
C HIS A 122 2.80 13.98 -7.25
N LEU A 123 1.84 13.52 -6.45
CA LEU A 123 0.42 13.78 -6.69
C LEU A 123 -0.09 15.06 -6.01
N SER A 124 0.69 15.62 -5.08
CA SER A 124 0.27 16.70 -4.18
C SER A 124 -0.98 16.34 -3.38
N ILE A 125 -1.01 15.11 -2.86
CA ILE A 125 -2.11 14.53 -2.09
C ILE A 125 -1.54 14.02 -0.76
N THR A 126 -2.24 14.26 0.35
CA THR A 126 -1.82 13.77 1.66
C THR A 126 -1.81 12.24 1.69
N GLY A 127 -0.72 11.63 2.17
CA GLY A 127 -0.60 10.18 2.27
C GLY A 127 -0.27 9.66 3.66
N TYR A 128 -0.89 8.54 4.00
CA TYR A 128 -0.69 7.80 5.26
C TYR A 128 -0.12 6.42 4.96
N SER A 129 0.92 6.05 5.71
CA SER A 129 1.70 4.84 5.46
C SER A 129 1.99 4.04 6.73
N SER A 130 2.42 2.78 6.55
CA SER A 130 3.26 2.16 7.57
C SER A 130 4.59 2.92 7.64
N VAL A 131 5.19 3.03 8.83
CA VAL A 131 6.41 3.80 9.07
C VAL A 131 7.52 2.87 9.49
N LEU A 132 8.64 2.89 8.77
CA LEU A 132 9.88 2.23 9.14
C LEU A 132 10.39 2.81 10.45
N GLU A 133 10.89 1.95 11.32
CA GLU A 133 11.61 2.36 12.51
C GLU A 133 13.06 2.70 12.13
N TYR A 134 13.55 3.82 12.67
CA TYR A 134 14.91 4.31 12.47
C TYR A 134 15.60 4.49 13.82
N ASP A 135 16.90 4.19 13.88
CA ASP A 135 17.72 4.44 15.06
C ASP A 135 18.10 5.93 15.21
N ILE A 136 18.80 6.26 16.30
CA ILE A 136 19.31 7.62 16.57
C ILE A 136 20.28 8.15 15.49
N LYS A 137 20.81 7.27 14.63
CA LYS A 137 21.69 7.61 13.49
C LYS A 137 20.91 7.67 12.16
N ASN A 138 19.58 7.69 12.21
CA ASN A 138 18.68 7.69 11.05
C ASN A 138 18.87 6.48 10.12
N LYS A 139 19.21 5.31 10.68
CA LYS A 139 19.30 4.05 9.93
C LYS A 139 18.10 3.15 10.25
N ALA A 140 17.56 2.48 9.24
CA ALA A 140 16.42 1.59 9.41
C ALA A 140 16.79 0.40 10.31
N THR A 141 15.91 0.05 11.26
CA THR A 141 16.20 -0.97 12.30
C THR A 141 15.74 -2.38 11.94
N SER A 142 15.15 -2.58 10.74
CA SER A 142 14.42 -3.78 10.31
C SER A 142 12.96 -3.86 10.76
N LYS A 143 12.44 -2.89 11.51
CA LYS A 143 11.09 -2.90 12.08
C LYS A 143 10.21 -1.79 11.50
N LEU A 144 8.91 -1.88 11.78
CA LEU A 144 7.96 -0.79 11.57
C LEU A 144 7.63 -0.20 12.95
N SER A 145 7.78 1.10 13.11
CA SER A 145 7.32 1.83 14.30
C SER A 145 5.79 2.00 14.28
N LYS A 146 5.19 1.95 13.07
CA LYS A 146 3.74 1.97 12.84
C LYS A 146 3.41 1.05 11.68
N ASP A 147 2.47 0.11 11.85
CA ASP A 147 1.95 -0.71 10.76
C ASP A 147 0.46 -0.42 10.51
N LEU A 148 0.12 -0.02 9.27
CA LEU A 148 -1.25 0.23 8.84
C LEU A 148 -1.96 -1.01 8.28
N LYS A 149 -1.31 -2.18 8.26
CA LYS A 149 -1.95 -3.40 7.75
C LYS A 149 -3.17 -3.79 8.60
N GLY A 150 -4.34 -3.81 7.98
CA GLY A 150 -5.59 -4.23 8.63
C GLY A 150 -6.08 -3.30 9.75
N VAL A 151 -5.55 -2.08 9.83
CA VAL A 151 -5.92 -1.07 10.84
C VAL A 151 -6.09 0.32 10.23
N LYS A 152 -6.35 0.40 8.92
CA LYS A 152 -6.46 1.67 8.19
C LYS A 152 -7.59 2.55 8.72
N SER A 153 -8.71 1.97 9.13
CA SER A 153 -9.83 2.70 9.75
C SER A 153 -9.43 3.54 10.96
N LYS A 154 -8.46 3.08 11.76
CA LYS A 154 -8.01 3.77 12.98
C LYS A 154 -7.36 5.12 12.70
N VAL A 155 -6.95 5.39 11.47
CA VAL A 155 -6.33 6.67 11.09
C VAL A 155 -7.40 7.75 10.82
N MET A 156 -8.67 7.37 10.66
CA MET A 156 -9.73 8.23 10.12
C MET A 156 -10.98 8.30 11.02
N LEU A 157 -10.84 8.06 12.32
CA LEU A 157 -11.96 7.86 13.26
C LEU A 157 -12.93 9.06 13.35
N ASP A 158 -12.45 10.28 13.09
CA ASP A 158 -13.23 11.51 13.30
C ASP A 158 -13.69 12.19 12.00
N GLN A 159 -13.48 11.56 10.84
CA GLN A 159 -13.81 12.15 9.55
C GLN A 159 -14.86 11.34 8.80
N GLU A 160 -15.84 12.04 8.26
CA GLU A 160 -16.82 11.44 7.36
C GLU A 160 -16.13 10.97 6.06
N ILE A 161 -16.30 9.70 5.71
CA ILE A 161 -15.70 9.12 4.50
C ILE A 161 -16.75 9.10 3.39
N ASP A 162 -16.60 9.99 2.41
CA ASP A 162 -17.51 10.05 1.27
C ASP A 162 -17.25 8.91 0.26
N LEU A 163 -15.97 8.58 0.04
CA LEU A 163 -15.55 7.59 -0.95
C LEU A 163 -14.34 6.81 -0.46
N ILE A 164 -14.33 5.50 -0.69
CA ILE A 164 -13.13 4.65 -0.65
C ILE A 164 -12.95 3.94 -1.99
N VAL A 165 -11.72 3.93 -2.49
CA VAL A 165 -11.31 3.14 -3.66
C VAL A 165 -10.21 2.17 -3.22
N THR A 166 -10.44 0.85 -3.37
CA THR A 166 -9.50 -0.18 -2.89
C THR A 166 -9.67 -1.51 -3.63
N ASP A 167 -8.60 -2.29 -3.75
CA ASP A 167 -8.60 -3.69 -4.19
C ASP A 167 -8.51 -4.67 -3.00
N ASN A 168 -8.28 -4.15 -1.80
CA ASN A 168 -7.79 -4.94 -0.68
C ASN A 168 -8.89 -5.28 0.33
N PHE A 169 -9.17 -6.57 0.49
CA PHE A 169 -10.12 -7.11 1.46
C PHE A 169 -9.86 -6.68 2.91
N SER A 170 -8.62 -6.32 3.28
CA SER A 170 -8.33 -5.84 4.64
C SER A 170 -8.92 -4.47 4.96
N ASP A 171 -9.42 -3.76 3.96
CA ASP A 171 -9.98 -2.41 4.09
C ASP A 171 -11.51 -2.45 4.27
N ILE A 172 -12.07 -3.63 4.58
CA ILE A 172 -13.52 -3.82 4.79
C ILE A 172 -14.08 -2.88 5.87
N ASP A 173 -13.30 -2.58 6.90
CA ASP A 173 -13.63 -1.63 7.96
C ASP A 173 -13.85 -0.20 7.40
N VAL A 174 -13.00 0.24 6.48
CA VAL A 174 -13.14 1.52 5.78
C VAL A 174 -14.31 1.49 4.78
N VAL A 175 -14.52 0.36 4.10
CA VAL A 175 -15.68 0.15 3.21
C VAL A 175 -17.00 0.24 3.98
N CYS A 176 -17.06 -0.31 5.19
CA CYS A 176 -18.23 -0.19 6.06
C CYS A 176 -18.52 1.27 6.42
N ALA A 177 -17.49 2.04 6.78
CA ALA A 177 -17.62 3.44 7.19
C ALA A 177 -17.92 4.42 6.04
N ALA A 178 -17.54 4.09 4.80
CA ALA A 178 -17.69 4.99 3.66
C ALA A 178 -19.13 5.08 3.13
N LYS A 179 -19.53 6.26 2.63
CA LYS A 179 -20.82 6.45 1.93
C LYS A 179 -20.87 5.76 0.57
N LYS A 180 -19.76 5.75 -0.16
CA LYS A 180 -19.59 5.03 -1.44
C LYS A 180 -18.27 4.26 -1.43
N ALA A 181 -18.26 3.08 -2.03
CA ALA A 181 -17.05 2.28 -2.22
C ALA A 181 -16.91 1.86 -3.69
N ILE A 182 -15.70 2.01 -4.24
CA ILE A 182 -15.31 1.47 -5.55
C ILE A 182 -14.27 0.38 -5.30
N LEU A 183 -14.62 -0.86 -5.65
CA LEU A 183 -13.80 -2.04 -5.42
C LEU A 183 -13.12 -2.47 -6.72
N ILE A 184 -11.79 -2.42 -6.75
CA ILE A 184 -11.00 -2.88 -7.89
C ILE A 184 -10.89 -4.39 -7.79
N SER A 185 -11.66 -5.13 -8.59
CA SER A 185 -11.79 -6.57 -8.39
C SER A 185 -12.13 -7.35 -9.65
N SER A 186 -11.26 -8.32 -9.95
CA SER A 186 -11.56 -9.39 -10.91
C SER A 186 -12.83 -10.15 -10.53
N PHE A 187 -13.52 -10.73 -11.52
CA PHE A 187 -14.74 -11.52 -11.32
C PHE A 187 -14.56 -12.65 -10.28
N LYS A 188 -13.40 -13.32 -10.29
CA LYS A 188 -13.06 -14.38 -9.33
C LYS A 188 -13.04 -13.86 -7.88
N ASN A 189 -12.56 -12.64 -7.68
CA ASN A 189 -12.44 -12.03 -6.36
C ASN A 189 -13.77 -11.42 -5.86
N ARG A 190 -14.73 -11.13 -6.75
CA ARG A 190 -16.06 -10.58 -6.38
C ARG A 190 -16.82 -11.51 -5.44
N LYS A 191 -16.71 -12.84 -5.61
CA LYS A 191 -17.31 -13.81 -4.69
C LYS A 191 -16.82 -13.62 -3.25
N ARG A 192 -15.51 -13.37 -3.07
CA ARG A 192 -14.92 -13.15 -1.75
C ARG A 192 -15.36 -11.81 -1.15
N TRP A 193 -15.47 -10.77 -1.98
CA TRP A 193 -16.04 -9.49 -1.55
C TRP A 193 -17.48 -9.64 -1.08
N ASN A 194 -18.33 -10.36 -1.83
CA ASN A 194 -19.73 -10.58 -1.44
C ASN A 194 -19.84 -11.28 -0.08
N VAL A 195 -19.04 -12.33 0.16
CA VAL A 195 -19.00 -13.02 1.48
C VAL A 195 -18.59 -12.07 2.60
N LEU A 196 -17.58 -11.21 2.36
CA LEU A 196 -17.16 -10.22 3.36
C LEU A 196 -18.24 -9.16 3.59
N MET A 197 -18.87 -8.66 2.53
CA MET A 197 -19.90 -7.64 2.63
C MET A 197 -21.13 -8.14 3.38
N GLU A 198 -21.52 -9.40 3.18
CA GLU A 198 -22.57 -10.05 3.95
C GLU A 198 -22.19 -10.18 5.43
N ALA A 199 -20.98 -10.68 5.73
CA ALA A 199 -20.50 -10.84 7.10
C ALA A 199 -20.43 -9.51 7.88
N TYR A 200 -20.18 -8.39 7.18
CA TYR A 200 -20.11 -7.06 7.77
C TYR A 200 -21.37 -6.21 7.53
N GLN A 201 -22.45 -6.79 6.99
CA GLN A 201 -23.74 -6.13 6.73
C GLN A 201 -23.61 -4.84 5.90
N VAL A 202 -22.75 -4.84 4.90
CA VAL A 202 -22.54 -3.69 4.02
C VAL A 202 -23.71 -3.52 3.05
N ASN A 203 -24.27 -2.31 2.98
CA ASN A 203 -25.26 -1.96 1.97
C ASN A 203 -24.65 -2.07 0.56
N LEU A 204 -25.14 -2.98 -0.27
CA LEU A 204 -24.59 -3.23 -1.61
C LEU A 204 -24.82 -2.07 -2.58
N ASN A 205 -25.85 -1.24 -2.36
CA ASN A 205 -26.17 -0.10 -3.24
C ASN A 205 -25.11 1.00 -3.22
N LYS A 206 -24.25 1.04 -2.19
CA LYS A 206 -23.12 1.97 -2.14
C LYS A 206 -21.85 1.43 -2.77
N VAL A 207 -21.86 0.21 -3.30
CA VAL A 207 -20.66 -0.46 -3.80
C VAL A 207 -20.70 -0.64 -5.30
N GLU A 208 -19.61 -0.23 -5.94
CA GLU A 208 -19.38 -0.34 -7.37
C GLU A 208 -18.11 -1.17 -7.61
N TYR A 209 -18.13 -2.06 -8.61
CA TYR A 209 -16.96 -2.83 -8.99
C TYR A 209 -16.33 -2.26 -10.26
N LEU A 210 -15.02 -2.02 -10.19
CA LEU A 210 -14.17 -1.75 -11.35
C LEU A 210 -13.41 -3.04 -11.70
#